data_AF-A0A1U7CRW7-F1
#
_entry.id   AF-A0A1U7CRW7-F1
#
_cell.length_a   1.000
_cell.length_b   1.000
_cell.length_c   1.000
_cell.angle_alpha   90.00
_cell.angle_beta   90.00
_cell.angle_gamma   90.00
#
_symmetry.space_group_name_H-M   'P 1'
#
loop_
_entity.id
_entity.type
_entity.pdbx_description
1 polymer ?
#
loop_
_entity_poly.entity_id
_entity_poly.type
_entity_poly.pdbx_seq_one_letter_code
_entity_poly.pdbx_strand_id
1 'polypeptide(L)'
;MRSLWKTWIEAKAERNALRVSERVRDALGGEAVDQRIEPYPKTSGFLVSFEVELGSEAWNDCVVEVIELGQRVGHEWILSGDVRDDPSGWSIKPSISGVKAIEWSLIY
;
A
#
# COMPACT_ATOMS: atom_id res chain seq x y z
N MET A 1 1.38 14.24 6.85
CA MET A 1 1.80 13.87 5.48
C MET A 1 1.21 12.50 5.20
N ARG A 2 0.93 12.15 3.95
CA ARG A 2 0.22 10.90 3.65
C ARG A 2 1.08 9.98 2.79
N SER A 3 0.79 8.70 2.90
CA SER A 3 1.26 7.70 1.93
C SER A 3 0.07 7.15 1.17
N LEU A 4 0.15 7.14 -0.17
CA LEU A 4 -0.81 6.47 -1.01
C LEU A 4 -0.40 5.01 -1.15
N TRP A 5 -1.32 4.10 -0.84
CA TRP A 5 -1.14 2.67 -0.99
C TRP A 5 -2.00 2.14 -2.11
N LYS A 6 -1.44 1.19 -2.87
CA LYS A 6 -2.16 0.42 -3.87
C LYS A 6 -1.89 -1.06 -3.67
N THR A 7 -2.95 -1.86 -3.73
CA THR A 7 -2.88 -3.31 -3.55
C THR A 7 -3.59 -4.00 -4.70
N TRP A 8 -2.89 -4.91 -5.36
CA TRP A 8 -3.45 -5.75 -6.42
C TRP A 8 -3.91 -7.05 -5.78
N ILE A 9 -5.22 -7.25 -5.69
CA ILE A 9 -5.84 -8.34 -4.95
C ILE A 9 -6.49 -9.32 -5.92
N GLU A 10 -6.15 -10.60 -5.81
CA GLU A 10 -6.80 -11.67 -6.56
C GLU A 10 -8.11 -12.07 -5.86
N ALA A 11 -9.25 -11.70 -6.44
CA ALA A 11 -10.56 -12.02 -5.89
C ALA A 11 -11.64 -12.04 -6.98
N LYS A 12 -12.60 -12.98 -6.86
CA LYS A 12 -13.73 -13.10 -7.79
C LYS A 12 -14.88 -12.12 -7.53
N ALA A 13 -14.87 -11.43 -6.39
CA ALA A 13 -15.93 -10.52 -5.97
C ALA A 13 -15.34 -9.38 -5.14
N GLU A 14 -15.90 -8.19 -5.32
CA GLU A 14 -15.44 -6.95 -4.67
C GLU A 14 -15.42 -7.08 -3.14
N ARG A 15 -16.46 -7.67 -2.55
CA ARG A 15 -16.53 -7.94 -1.09
C ARG A 15 -15.34 -8.75 -0.57
N ASN A 16 -14.79 -9.65 -1.37
CA ASN A 16 -13.65 -10.47 -0.96
C ASN A 16 -12.35 -9.66 -1.07
N ALA A 17 -12.24 -8.80 -2.09
CA ALA A 17 -11.12 -7.89 -2.20
C ALA A 17 -11.09 -6.88 -1.05
N LEU A 18 -12.24 -6.34 -0.64
CA LEU A 18 -12.36 -5.46 0.52
C LEU A 18 -11.89 -6.13 1.81
N ARG A 19 -12.28 -7.38 2.07
CA ARG A 19 -11.80 -8.15 3.24
C ARG A 19 -10.29 -8.38 3.24
N VAL A 20 -9.69 -8.59 2.06
CA VAL A 20 -8.22 -8.70 1.96
C VAL A 20 -7.58 -7.34 2.19
N SER A 21 -8.14 -6.27 1.62
CA SER A 21 -7.66 -4.90 1.84
C SER A 21 -7.74 -4.48 3.31
N GLU A 22 -8.81 -4.85 4.03
CA GLU A 22 -8.93 -4.65 5.47
C GLU A 22 -7.74 -5.22 6.23
N ARG A 23 -7.34 -6.47 5.92
CA ARG A 23 -6.16 -7.09 6.55
C ARG A 23 -4.86 -6.36 6.25
N VAL A 24 -4.75 -5.73 5.07
CA VAL A 24 -3.59 -4.87 4.74
C VAL A 24 -3.58 -3.64 5.63
N ARG A 25 -4.73 -2.98 5.78
CA ARG A 25 -4.85 -1.77 6.60
C ARG A 25 -4.61 -2.08 8.08
N ASP A 26 -5.15 -3.18 8.58
CA ASP A 26 -4.92 -3.66 9.95
C ASP A 26 -3.43 -3.90 10.22
N ALA A 27 -2.71 -4.46 9.25
CA ALA A 27 -1.27 -4.72 9.36
C ALA A 27 -0.42 -3.43 9.28
N LEU A 28 -0.88 -2.42 8.55
CA LEU A 28 -0.24 -1.09 8.54
C LEU A 28 -0.44 -0.37 9.88
N GLY A 29 -1.60 -0.55 10.53
CA GLY A 29 -1.88 -0.03 11.86
C GLY A 29 -2.18 1.48 11.92
N GLY A 30 -2.38 2.12 10.75
CA GLY A 30 -2.76 3.53 10.63
C GLY A 30 -4.22 3.71 10.22
N GLU A 31 -4.78 4.90 10.47
CA GLU A 31 -6.09 5.27 9.95
C GLU A 31 -6.00 5.42 8.43
N ALA A 32 -6.60 4.46 7.73
CA ALA A 32 -6.68 4.48 6.27
C ALA A 32 -7.91 5.25 5.80
N VAL A 33 -7.72 6.21 4.90
CA VAL A 33 -8.76 7.06 4.34
C VAL A 33 -8.85 6.95 2.82
N ASP A 34 -9.90 7.52 2.24
CA ASP A 34 -10.07 7.67 0.79
C ASP A 34 -9.96 6.36 -0.02
N GLN A 35 -10.52 5.27 0.53
CA GLN A 35 -10.51 3.98 -0.14
C GLN A 35 -11.26 4.02 -1.49
N ARG A 36 -10.60 3.51 -2.53
CA ARG A 36 -11.19 3.23 -3.84
C ARG A 36 -10.91 1.79 -4.24
N ILE A 37 -11.85 1.20 -4.95
CA ILE A 37 -11.75 -0.15 -5.49
C ILE A 37 -12.17 -0.13 -6.94
N GLU A 38 -11.36 -0.75 -7.79
CA GLU A 38 -11.63 -0.87 -9.22
C GLU A 38 -11.32 -2.29 -9.72
N PRO A 39 -12.11 -2.83 -10.65
CA PRO A 39 -11.77 -4.10 -11.30
C PRO A 39 -10.42 -4.02 -12.00
N TYR A 40 -9.57 -5.03 -11.82
CA TYR A 40 -8.27 -5.14 -12.46
C TYR A 40 -8.17 -6.45 -13.26
N PRO A 41 -8.57 -6.45 -14.55
CA PRO A 41 -8.72 -7.67 -15.35
C PRO A 41 -7.42 -8.48 -15.50
N LYS A 42 -6.25 -7.82 -15.48
CA LYS A 42 -4.95 -8.50 -15.66
C LYS A 42 -4.63 -9.52 -14.55
N THR A 43 -5.16 -9.33 -13.34
CA THR A 43 -5.01 -10.28 -12.23
C THR A 43 -6.29 -11.07 -11.95
N SER A 44 -7.31 -10.95 -12.82
CA SER A 44 -8.66 -11.47 -12.54
C SER A 44 -9.16 -11.05 -11.14
N GLY A 45 -8.91 -9.80 -10.77
CA GLY A 45 -9.09 -9.31 -9.41
C GLY A 45 -9.41 -7.82 -9.35
N PHE A 46 -8.94 -7.16 -8.31
CA PHE A 46 -9.22 -5.76 -8.01
C PHE A 46 -7.94 -5.01 -7.67
N LEU A 47 -7.89 -3.74 -8.04
CA LEU A 47 -6.94 -2.78 -7.51
C LEU A 47 -7.65 -1.99 -6.43
N VAL A 48 -7.08 -1.98 -5.23
CA VAL A 48 -7.60 -1.22 -4.10
C VAL A 48 -6.56 -0.20 -3.69
N SER A 49 -6.96 1.07 -3.69
CA SER A 49 -6.12 2.19 -3.26
C SER A 49 -6.70 2.86 -2.02
N PHE A 50 -5.84 3.34 -1.14
CA PHE A 50 -6.22 4.09 0.06
C PHE A 50 -5.02 4.92 0.53
N GLU A 51 -5.28 5.94 1.34
CA GLU A 51 -4.24 6.78 1.93
C GLU A 51 -4.04 6.42 3.40
N VAL A 52 -2.81 6.53 3.89
CA VAL A 52 -2.47 6.36 5.32
C VAL A 52 -1.78 7.63 5.80
N GLU A 53 -2.31 8.21 6.87
CA GLU A 53 -1.67 9.33 7.58
C GLU A 53 -0.39 8.84 8.27
N LEU A 54 0.70 9.58 8.09
CA LEU A 54 1.97 9.36 8.77
C LEU A 54 2.02 10.20 10.04
N GLY A 55 2.61 9.66 11.10
CA GLY A 55 2.78 10.34 12.38
C GLY A 55 3.90 11.38 12.37
N SER A 56 4.83 11.27 11.43
CA SER A 56 5.95 12.19 11.28
C SER A 56 5.60 13.45 10.49
N GLU A 57 6.26 14.56 10.82
CA GLU A 57 6.15 15.82 10.07
C GLU A 57 7.39 16.11 9.20
N ALA A 58 8.57 15.65 9.65
CA ALA A 58 9.81 15.84 8.91
C ALA A 58 9.93 14.82 7.77
N TRP A 59 10.34 15.29 6.58
CA TRP A 59 10.41 14.46 5.38
C TRP A 59 11.21 13.17 5.56
N ASN A 60 12.43 13.27 6.11
CA ASN A 60 13.29 12.12 6.33
C ASN A 60 12.63 11.08 7.26
N ASP A 61 11.88 11.53 8.26
CA ASP A 61 11.19 10.64 9.19
C ASP A 61 9.99 9.98 8.50
N CYS A 62 9.23 10.73 7.68
CA CYS A 62 8.16 10.17 6.85
C CYS A 62 8.66 9.10 5.88
N VAL A 63 9.84 9.30 5.27
CA VAL A 63 10.46 8.31 4.37
C VAL A 63 10.81 7.03 5.12
N VAL A 64 11.38 7.14 6.32
CA VAL A 64 11.70 5.96 7.14
C VAL A 64 10.42 5.28 7.61
N GLU A 65 9.44 6.05 8.07
CA GLU A 65 8.15 5.55 8.56
C GLU A 65 7.39 4.77 7.47
N VAL A 66 7.29 5.28 6.24
CA VAL A 66 6.59 4.56 5.15
C VAL A 66 7.33 3.27 4.74
N ILE A 67 8.66 3.27 4.79
CA ILE A 67 9.46 2.05 4.55
C ILE A 67 9.20 1.03 5.67
N GLU A 68 9.16 1.46 6.93
CA GLU A 68 8.83 0.59 8.07
C GLU A 68 7.42 -0.01 7.92
N LEU A 69 6.43 0.81 7.56
CA LEU A 69 5.08 0.35 7.24
C LEU A 69 5.09 -0.69 6.12
N GLY A 70 5.87 -0.46 5.06
CA GLY A 70 6.05 -1.41 3.96
C GLY A 70 6.55 -2.78 4.43
N GLN A 71 7.50 -2.81 5.37
CA GLN A 71 8.04 -4.06 5.92
C GLN A 71 7.00 -4.88 6.70
N ARG A 72 5.92 -4.26 7.19
CA ARG A 72 4.81 -4.98 7.86
C ARG A 72 3.96 -5.79 6.86
N VAL A 73 3.85 -5.32 5.62
CA VAL A 73 2.92 -5.86 4.61
C VAL A 73 3.60 -6.53 3.41
N GLY A 74 4.92 -6.44 3.29
CA GLY A 74 5.68 -7.06 2.22
C GLY A 74 7.18 -7.06 2.45
N HIS A 75 7.89 -7.82 1.62
CA HIS A 75 9.36 -7.91 1.60
C HIS A 75 9.89 -7.66 0.18
N GLU A 76 11.22 -7.68 0.00
CA GLU A 76 11.87 -7.52 -1.32
C GLU A 76 11.39 -6.27 -2.08
N TRP A 77 11.32 -5.14 -1.37
CA TRP A 77 10.88 -3.87 -1.93
C TRP A 77 11.89 -3.33 -2.96
N ILE A 78 11.37 -2.91 -4.11
CA ILE A 78 12.09 -2.10 -5.09
C ILE A 78 11.72 -0.65 -4.80
N LEU A 79 12.71 0.18 -4.47
CA LEU A 79 12.52 1.61 -4.30
C LEU A 79 12.68 2.32 -5.64
N SER A 80 11.79 3.27 -5.92
CA SER A 80 11.76 4.07 -7.15
C SER A 80 11.43 5.54 -6.85
N GLY A 81 11.61 6.41 -7.85
CA GLY A 81 11.47 7.86 -7.70
C GLY A 81 12.74 8.53 -7.17
N ASP A 82 12.63 9.80 -6.77
CA ASP A 82 13.64 10.56 -6.04
C ASP A 82 13.32 10.53 -4.55
N VAL A 83 14.24 10.04 -3.73
CA VAL A 83 14.09 9.98 -2.27
C VAL A 83 13.88 11.36 -1.61
N ARG A 84 14.24 12.45 -2.29
CA ARG A 84 14.08 13.81 -1.79
C ARG A 84 12.72 14.42 -2.11
N ASP A 85 12.00 13.89 -3.11
CA ASP A 85 10.80 14.52 -3.66
C ASP A 85 9.60 13.57 -3.78
N ASP A 86 9.77 12.36 -4.34
CA ASP A 86 8.68 11.43 -4.65
C ASP A 86 9.02 9.94 -4.46
N PRO A 87 9.53 9.52 -3.29
CA PRO A 87 9.88 8.14 -3.04
C PRO A 87 8.65 7.25 -3.12
N SER A 88 8.86 6.12 -3.79
CA SER A 88 7.88 5.05 -3.92
C SER A 88 8.54 3.70 -3.67
N GLY A 89 7.72 2.72 -3.29
CA GLY A 89 8.13 1.34 -3.13
C GLY A 89 7.16 0.41 -3.82
N TRP A 90 7.68 -0.59 -4.51
CA TRP A 90 6.93 -1.66 -5.14
C TRP A 90 7.39 -3.03 -4.63
N SER A 91 6.46 -3.94 -4.37
CA SER A 91 6.77 -5.33 -4.04
C SER A 91 5.76 -6.31 -4.64
N ILE A 92 6.28 -7.44 -5.16
CA ILE A 92 5.49 -8.63 -5.57
C ILE A 92 5.52 -9.74 -4.51
N LYS A 93 6.03 -9.43 -3.32
CA LYS A 93 6.21 -10.34 -2.19
C LYS A 93 5.43 -9.86 -0.96
N PRO A 94 4.10 -9.73 -1.06
CA PRO A 94 3.28 -9.33 0.08
C PRO A 94 3.25 -10.43 1.14
N SER A 95 3.17 -10.05 2.41
CA SER A 95 2.99 -10.97 3.55
C SER A 95 1.52 -11.42 3.72
N ILE A 96 0.58 -10.75 3.04
CA ILE A 96 -0.86 -10.94 3.20
C ILE A 96 -1.41 -11.78 2.04
N SER A 97 -1.96 -12.94 2.38
CA SER A 97 -2.59 -13.85 1.42
C SER A 97 -3.72 -13.16 0.65
N GLY A 98 -3.70 -13.33 -0.67
CA GLY A 98 -4.67 -12.72 -1.61
C GLY A 98 -4.16 -11.45 -2.27
N VAL A 99 -3.09 -10.84 -1.75
CA VAL A 99 -2.39 -9.73 -2.42
C VAL A 99 -1.35 -10.32 -3.38
N LYS A 100 -1.27 -9.78 -4.60
CA LYS A 100 -0.28 -10.15 -5.62
C LYS A 100 0.87 -9.16 -5.69
N ALA A 101 0.57 -7.89 -5.50
CA ALA A 101 1.53 -6.82 -5.45
C ALA A 101 1.02 -5.69 -4.57
N ILE A 102 1.96 -4.90 -4.07
CA ILE A 102 1.71 -3.73 -3.25
C ILE A 102 2.65 -2.61 -3.67
N GLU A 103 2.12 -1.39 -3.68
CA GLU A 103 2.84 -0.16 -3.96
C GLU A 103 2.52 0.84 -2.85
N TRP A 104 3.52 1.60 -2.43
CA TRP A 104 3.32 2.84 -1.69
C TRP A 104 4.01 4.00 -2.41
N SER A 105 3.48 5.20 -2.21
CA SER A 105 4.11 6.45 -2.64
C SER A 105 3.92 7.48 -1.54
N LEU A 106 4.98 8.21 -1.21
CA LEU A 106 4.86 9.34 -0.28
C LEU A 106 4.23 10.52 -1.03
N ILE A 107 3.18 11.12 -0.46
CA ILE A 107 2.46 12.25 -1.05
C ILE A 107 2.43 13.42 -0.07
N TYR A 108 2.74 14.61 -0.58
CA TYR A 108 2.70 15.89 0.14
C TYR A 108 1.37 16.60 -0.09
#